data_AF-A0A1G9SS54-F1
#
_entry.id   AF-A0A1G9SS54-F1
#
_cell.length_a   1.000
_cell.length_b   1.000
_cell.length_c   1.000
_cell.angle_alpha   90.00
_cell.angle_beta   90.00
_cell.angle_gamma   90.00
#
_symmetry.space_group_name_H-M   'P 1'
#
loop_
_entity.id
_entity.type
_entity.pdbx_description
1 polymer ?
#
loop_
_entity_poly.entity_id
_entity_poly.type
_entity_poly.pdbx_seq_one_letter_code
_entity_poly.pdbx_strand_id
1 'polypeptide(L)'
;MEHKLPPLPYPIDALAPHYSQEAFEYHHGKHHNAYVVNLNNLQKGTEFESMTLEEIVKKSSGGVYNNAAQIWNHTFFWNCMKPAGGGEPGGALAAAINAKFGSYAAFKEAFVKSAVGNFGSGWTWLVKKADGTVDIVNTGPAGTPLTTADKALLTVDVWEHAYYIDYRNLRPKFVETFLSNLVNWSFAEANFA
;
A
#
# COMPACT_ATOMS: atom_id res chain seq x y z
N MET A 1 -1.69 -13.94 -17.42
CA MET A 1 -2.92 -14.73 -17.18
C MET A 1 -4.06 -13.72 -17.12
N GLU A 2 -5.34 -14.06 -17.34
CA GLU A 2 -6.38 -13.04 -17.07
C GLU A 2 -6.45 -12.73 -15.57
N HIS A 3 -6.12 -11.49 -15.21
CA HIS A 3 -6.15 -11.02 -13.83
C HIS A 3 -7.57 -10.63 -13.43
N LYS A 4 -7.92 -10.88 -12.17
CA LYS A 4 -9.22 -10.50 -11.59
C LYS A 4 -8.99 -9.48 -10.49
N LEU A 5 -9.94 -8.57 -10.31
CA LEU A 5 -9.96 -7.68 -9.15
C LEU A 5 -10.09 -8.51 -7.87
N PRO A 6 -9.08 -8.50 -6.97
CA PRO A 6 -9.18 -9.22 -5.71
C PRO A 6 -10.31 -8.65 -4.86
N PRO A 7 -11.10 -9.49 -4.17
CA PRO A 7 -12.12 -8.98 -3.25
C PRO A 7 -11.48 -8.20 -2.11
N LEU A 8 -12.23 -7.24 -1.54
CA LEU A 8 -11.81 -6.59 -0.29
C LEU A 8 -11.74 -7.63 0.84
N PRO A 9 -10.78 -7.51 1.78
CA PRO A 9 -10.67 -8.42 2.92
C PRO A 9 -11.72 -8.18 4.01
N TYR A 10 -12.58 -7.17 3.83
CA TYR A 10 -13.66 -6.78 4.74
C TYR A 10 -14.82 -6.15 3.94
N PRO A 11 -16.03 -6.01 4.52
CA PRO A 11 -17.14 -5.31 3.89
C PRO A 11 -16.81 -3.86 3.50
N ILE A 12 -17.46 -3.33 2.46
CA ILE A 12 -17.11 -2.05 1.84
C ILE A 12 -17.25 -0.83 2.77
N ASP A 13 -18.06 -0.94 3.82
CA ASP A 13 -18.33 0.08 4.82
C ASP A 13 -17.55 -0.12 6.13
N ALA A 14 -16.75 -1.20 6.23
CA ALA A 14 -16.21 -1.67 7.49
C ALA A 14 -15.10 -0.79 8.10
N LEU A 15 -14.60 0.21 7.36
CA LEU A 15 -13.59 1.15 7.84
C LEU A 15 -14.16 2.54 8.17
N ALA A 16 -15.48 2.73 8.04
CA ALA A 16 -16.12 3.97 8.49
C ALA A 16 -15.93 4.17 10.02
N PRO A 17 -15.79 5.42 10.50
CA PRO A 17 -15.85 6.68 9.75
C PRO A 17 -14.49 7.14 9.18
N HIS A 18 -13.45 6.29 9.26
CA HIS A 18 -12.06 6.65 8.94
C HIS A 18 -11.69 6.44 7.47
N TYR A 19 -12.51 5.66 6.75
CA TYR A 19 -12.46 5.51 5.30
C TYR A 19 -13.88 5.22 4.84
N SER A 20 -14.48 6.11 4.04
CA SER A 20 -15.90 5.99 3.71
C SER A 20 -16.18 4.87 2.71
N GLN A 21 -17.43 4.41 2.69
CA GLN A 21 -17.91 3.51 1.64
C GLN A 21 -17.73 4.14 0.25
N GLU A 22 -18.03 5.43 0.10
CA GLU A 22 -17.85 6.15 -1.17
C GLU A 22 -16.37 6.10 -1.61
N ALA A 23 -15.43 6.32 -0.69
CA ALA A 23 -14.01 6.18 -0.98
C ALA A 23 -13.65 4.76 -1.48
N PHE A 24 -14.22 3.70 -0.91
CA PHE A 24 -14.01 2.34 -1.44
C PHE A 24 -14.66 2.09 -2.81
N GLU A 25 -15.87 2.58 -3.03
CA GLU A 25 -16.58 2.42 -4.31
C GLU A 25 -15.77 3.00 -5.48
N TYR A 26 -15.10 4.12 -5.25
CA TYR A 26 -14.17 4.70 -6.21
C TYR A 26 -12.81 4.02 -6.20
N HIS A 27 -12.16 3.89 -5.05
CA HIS A 27 -10.76 3.48 -4.99
C HIS A 27 -10.58 1.97 -5.32
N HIS A 28 -11.40 1.09 -4.75
CA HIS A 28 -11.40 -0.33 -5.13
C HIS A 28 -12.24 -0.58 -6.40
N GLY A 29 -13.49 -0.12 -6.40
CA GLY A 29 -14.46 -0.44 -7.44
C GLY A 29 -14.19 0.23 -8.80
N LYS A 30 -13.49 1.37 -8.83
CA LYS A 30 -13.12 2.07 -10.08
C LYS A 30 -11.61 2.07 -10.33
N HIS A 31 -10.79 2.63 -9.45
CA HIS A 31 -9.35 2.79 -9.67
C HIS A 31 -8.64 1.43 -9.77
N HIS A 32 -8.75 0.60 -8.74
CA HIS A 32 -8.13 -0.73 -8.74
C HIS A 32 -8.67 -1.62 -9.88
N ASN A 33 -9.98 -1.61 -10.10
CA ASN A 33 -10.59 -2.34 -11.20
C ASN A 33 -10.09 -1.88 -12.58
N ALA A 34 -9.93 -0.57 -12.79
CA ALA A 34 -9.42 -0.03 -14.06
C ALA A 34 -7.99 -0.51 -14.33
N TYR A 35 -7.13 -0.60 -13.31
CA TYR A 35 -5.78 -1.16 -13.47
C TYR A 35 -5.82 -2.62 -13.93
N VAL A 36 -6.72 -3.44 -13.37
CA VAL A 36 -6.92 -4.83 -13.81
C VAL A 36 -7.38 -4.91 -15.27
N VAL A 37 -8.41 -4.15 -15.63
CA VAL A 37 -8.94 -4.12 -17.02
C VAL A 37 -7.85 -3.67 -18.00
N ASN A 38 -7.10 -2.63 -17.65
CA ASN A 38 -6.03 -2.11 -18.49
C ASN A 38 -4.88 -3.10 -18.66
N LEU A 39 -4.42 -3.74 -17.57
CA LEU A 39 -3.38 -4.77 -17.67
C LEU A 39 -3.83 -5.92 -18.59
N ASN A 40 -5.05 -6.43 -18.39
CA ASN A 40 -5.60 -7.50 -19.22
C ASN A 40 -5.67 -7.11 -20.70
N ASN A 41 -5.89 -5.83 -21.04
CA ASN A 41 -5.85 -5.37 -22.42
C ASN A 41 -4.43 -5.21 -22.96
N LEU A 42 -3.52 -4.67 -22.16
CA LEU A 42 -2.13 -4.40 -22.57
C LEU A 42 -1.29 -5.67 -22.72
N GLN A 43 -1.59 -6.73 -21.98
CA GLN A 43 -0.79 -7.96 -22.00
C GLN A 43 -1.17 -8.95 -23.12
N LYS A 44 -2.34 -8.79 -23.76
CA LYS A 44 -2.83 -9.72 -24.79
C LYS A 44 -1.85 -9.85 -25.95
N GLY A 45 -1.50 -11.09 -26.30
CA GLY A 45 -0.55 -11.40 -27.36
C GLY A 45 0.90 -11.07 -27.02
N THR A 46 1.21 -10.76 -25.76
CA THR A 46 2.57 -10.49 -25.27
C THR A 46 3.05 -11.63 -24.37
N GLU A 47 4.34 -11.63 -24.04
CA GLU A 47 4.90 -12.61 -23.11
C GLU A 47 4.28 -12.55 -21.69
N PHE A 48 3.74 -11.39 -21.29
CA PHE A 48 3.14 -11.17 -19.98
C PHE A 48 1.83 -11.94 -19.78
N GLU A 49 1.18 -12.38 -20.87
CA GLU A 49 -0.11 -13.09 -20.82
C GLU A 49 -0.05 -14.45 -20.10
N SER A 50 1.14 -15.00 -19.89
CA SER A 50 1.33 -16.26 -19.15
C SER A 50 1.94 -16.08 -17.76
N MET A 51 2.37 -14.86 -17.41
CA MET A 51 3.09 -14.58 -16.18
C MET A 51 2.15 -14.30 -14.99
N THR A 52 2.68 -14.50 -13.79
CA THR A 52 2.10 -14.01 -12.53
C THR A 52 2.24 -12.49 -12.42
N LEU A 53 1.45 -11.86 -11.54
CA LEU A 53 1.47 -10.41 -11.39
C LEU A 53 2.86 -9.90 -10.96
N GLU A 54 3.50 -10.57 -10.00
CA GLU A 54 4.82 -10.23 -9.49
C GLU A 54 5.91 -10.37 -10.55
N GLU A 55 5.84 -11.39 -11.42
CA GLU A 55 6.77 -11.55 -12.55
C GLU A 55 6.60 -10.42 -13.56
N ILE A 56 5.36 -10.03 -13.87
CA ILE A 56 5.07 -8.88 -14.75
C ILE A 56 5.66 -7.60 -14.15
N VAL A 57 5.45 -7.34 -12.85
CA VAL A 57 6.00 -6.16 -12.16
C VAL A 57 7.53 -6.12 -12.26
N LYS A 58 8.20 -7.26 -12.08
CA LYS A 58 9.67 -7.34 -12.10
C LYS A 58 10.29 -7.24 -13.49
N LYS A 59 9.55 -7.59 -14.54
CA LYS A 59 10.08 -7.67 -15.92
C LYS A 59 9.64 -6.52 -16.82
N SER A 60 8.42 -6.02 -16.65
CA SER A 60 7.81 -5.06 -17.57
C SER A 60 8.27 -3.62 -17.33
N SER A 61 7.90 -2.74 -18.25
CA SER A 61 8.07 -1.28 -18.14
C SER A 61 6.85 -0.55 -18.72
N GLY A 62 6.82 0.78 -18.60
CA GLY A 62 5.77 1.61 -19.18
C GLY A 62 4.35 1.25 -18.70
N GLY A 63 3.39 1.21 -19.62
CA GLY A 63 1.97 0.98 -19.30
C GLY A 63 1.69 -0.38 -18.65
N VAL A 64 2.38 -1.45 -19.06
CA VAL A 64 2.22 -2.78 -18.46
C VAL A 64 2.69 -2.75 -17.00
N TYR A 65 3.88 -2.20 -16.75
CA TYR A 65 4.41 -2.03 -15.39
C TYR A 65 3.48 -1.20 -14.51
N ASN A 66 3.03 -0.04 -15.01
CA ASN A 66 2.20 0.87 -14.24
C ASN A 66 0.92 0.19 -13.76
N ASN A 67 0.22 -0.54 -14.64
CA ASN A 67 -1.03 -1.21 -14.26
C ASN A 67 -0.75 -2.43 -13.37
N ALA A 68 0.25 -3.26 -13.68
CA ALA A 68 0.59 -4.43 -12.86
C ALA A 68 1.01 -4.05 -11.44
N ALA A 69 1.88 -3.05 -11.31
CA ALA A 69 2.35 -2.58 -10.01
C ALA A 69 1.22 -1.92 -9.21
N GLN A 70 0.33 -1.16 -9.84
CA GLN A 70 -0.82 -0.59 -9.13
C GLN A 70 -1.78 -1.68 -8.63
N ILE A 71 -2.04 -2.75 -9.38
CA ILE A 71 -2.86 -3.89 -8.89
C ILE A 71 -2.23 -4.48 -7.63
N TRP A 72 -0.92 -4.73 -7.67
CA TRP A 72 -0.21 -5.31 -6.53
C TRP A 72 -0.21 -4.36 -5.32
N ASN A 73 0.11 -3.07 -5.54
CA ASN A 73 0.14 -2.05 -4.48
C ASN A 73 -1.22 -1.89 -3.80
N HIS A 74 -2.31 -1.82 -4.56
CA HIS A 74 -3.66 -1.69 -4.00
C HIS A 74 -4.06 -2.95 -3.23
N THR A 75 -3.81 -4.13 -3.80
CA THR A 75 -4.08 -5.41 -3.12
C THR A 75 -3.34 -5.50 -1.79
N PHE A 76 -2.08 -5.05 -1.75
CA PHE A 76 -1.30 -4.98 -0.51
C PHE A 76 -1.87 -3.94 0.46
N PHE A 77 -2.25 -2.75 -0.03
CA PHE A 77 -2.81 -1.66 0.77
C PHE A 77 -4.13 -2.02 1.46
N TRP A 78 -5.03 -2.76 0.81
CA TRP A 78 -6.26 -3.23 1.45
C TRP A 78 -5.99 -4.13 2.65
N ASN A 79 -4.95 -4.97 2.57
CA ASN A 79 -4.53 -5.83 3.68
C ASN A 79 -3.79 -5.07 4.79
N CYS A 80 -3.22 -3.89 4.47
CA CYS A 80 -2.62 -2.98 5.45
C CYS A 80 -3.67 -2.29 6.32
N MET A 81 -4.97 -2.44 6.04
CA MET A 81 -6.06 -1.89 6.83
C MET A 81 -6.95 -3.00 7.38
N LYS A 82 -7.68 -2.70 8.47
CA LYS A 82 -8.73 -3.57 9.02
C LYS A 82 -9.74 -2.78 9.86
N PRO A 83 -10.96 -3.32 10.05
CA PRO A 83 -11.88 -2.82 11.07
C PRO A 83 -11.24 -2.93 12.45
N ALA A 84 -11.42 -1.92 13.29
CA ALA A 84 -10.74 -1.80 14.59
C ALA A 84 -9.21 -1.97 14.47
N GLY A 85 -8.62 -1.34 13.45
CA GLY A 85 -7.18 -1.21 13.30
C GLY A 85 -6.60 -0.16 14.25
N GLY A 86 -5.36 0.27 13.98
CA GLY A 86 -4.64 1.18 14.86
C GLY A 86 -3.80 0.45 15.91
N GLY A 87 -3.50 1.15 17.01
CA GLY A 87 -2.57 0.66 18.03
C GLY A 87 -1.10 0.70 17.59
N GLU A 88 -0.30 -0.18 18.17
CA GLU A 88 1.15 -0.32 17.90
C GLU A 88 1.45 -1.78 17.52
N PRO A 89 2.49 -2.04 16.71
CA PRO A 89 2.92 -3.40 16.43
C PRO A 89 3.47 -4.07 17.70
N GLY A 90 3.40 -5.39 17.73
CA GLY A 90 4.02 -6.24 18.75
C GLY A 90 5.25 -7.01 18.24
N GLY A 91 5.77 -7.85 19.12
CA GLY A 91 6.77 -8.86 18.79
C GLY A 91 8.04 -8.32 18.11
N ALA A 92 8.54 -9.09 17.13
CA ALA A 92 9.82 -8.80 16.47
C ALA A 92 9.77 -7.51 15.62
N LEU A 93 8.60 -7.18 15.06
CA LEU A 93 8.43 -5.93 14.30
C LEU A 93 8.55 -4.71 15.22
N ALA A 94 7.90 -4.73 16.39
CA ALA A 94 8.02 -3.66 17.38
C ALA A 94 9.47 -3.44 17.83
N ALA A 95 10.20 -4.54 18.08
CA ALA A 95 11.61 -4.48 18.44
C ALA A 95 12.46 -3.86 17.32
N ALA A 96 12.24 -4.25 16.06
CA ALA A 96 12.96 -3.69 14.91
C ALA A 96 12.67 -2.19 14.71
N ILE A 97 11.40 -1.78 14.88
CA ILE A 97 11.00 -0.37 14.83
C ILE A 97 11.68 0.42 15.94
N ASN A 98 11.63 -0.06 17.18
CA ASN A 98 12.28 0.62 18.31
C ASN A 98 13.80 0.70 18.15
N ALA A 99 14.44 -0.33 17.58
CA ALA A 99 15.87 -0.31 17.32
C ALA A 99 16.27 0.74 16.25
N LYS A 100 15.47 0.89 15.19
CA LYS A 100 15.74 1.86 14.10
C LYS A 100 15.37 3.29 14.46
N PHE A 101 14.19 3.48 15.04
CA PHE A 101 13.58 4.81 15.23
C PHE A 101 13.62 5.29 16.69
N GLY A 102 14.07 4.45 17.62
CA GLY A 102 14.12 4.74 19.06
C GLY A 102 12.80 4.48 19.80
N SER A 103 11.66 4.69 19.14
CA SER A 103 10.34 4.36 19.67
C SER A 103 9.30 4.25 18.54
N TYR A 104 8.15 3.63 18.82
CA TYR A 104 7.01 3.67 17.90
C TYR A 104 6.50 5.09 17.64
N ALA A 105 6.50 5.96 18.66
CA ALA A 105 6.11 7.37 18.49
C ALA A 105 7.02 8.09 17.47
N ALA A 106 8.34 7.91 17.58
CA ALA A 106 9.30 8.46 16.62
C ALA A 106 9.15 7.85 15.22
N PHE A 107 8.85 6.55 15.11
CA PHE A 107 8.49 5.94 13.83
C PHE A 107 7.24 6.56 13.21
N LYS A 108 6.18 6.76 14.00
CA LYS A 108 4.93 7.36 13.54
C LYS A 108 5.17 8.77 12.99
N GLU A 109 5.94 9.59 13.70
CA GLU A 109 6.33 10.93 13.24
C GLU A 109 7.13 10.87 11.93
N ALA A 110 8.11 9.97 11.83
CA ALA A 110 8.92 9.81 10.63
C ALA A 110 8.10 9.31 9.43
N PHE A 111 7.18 8.35 9.65
CA PHE A 111 6.31 7.80 8.62
C PHE A 111 5.33 8.84 8.09
N VAL A 112 4.66 9.57 8.99
CA VAL A 112 3.76 10.68 8.61
C VAL A 112 4.52 11.73 7.83
N LYS A 113 5.68 12.17 8.31
CA LYS A 113 6.52 13.16 7.61
C LYS A 113 6.92 12.68 6.20
N SER A 114 7.31 11.41 6.06
CA SER A 114 7.69 10.83 4.78
C SER A 114 6.51 10.77 3.79
N ALA A 115 5.34 10.32 4.25
CA ALA A 115 4.14 10.20 3.43
C ALA A 115 3.57 11.56 3.00
N VAL A 116 3.51 12.52 3.92
CA VAL A 116 3.08 13.89 3.60
C VAL A 116 4.05 14.56 2.63
N GLY A 117 5.36 14.34 2.81
CA GLY A 117 6.42 14.90 1.97
C GLY A 117 6.59 14.21 0.61
N ASN A 118 5.90 13.09 0.34
CA ASN A 118 5.99 12.39 -0.94
C ASN A 118 5.25 13.19 -2.03
N PHE A 119 5.98 14.04 -2.75
CA PHE A 119 5.40 15.02 -3.66
C PHE A 119 4.67 14.37 -4.84
N GLY A 120 3.43 14.81 -5.08
CA GLY A 120 2.57 14.26 -6.13
C GLY A 120 1.91 12.96 -5.71
N SER A 121 1.86 12.02 -6.65
CA SER A 121 1.23 10.70 -6.51
C SER A 121 2.28 9.63 -6.22
N GLY A 122 1.97 8.72 -5.30
CA GLY A 122 2.91 7.66 -4.94
C GLY A 122 2.48 6.88 -3.70
N TRP A 123 3.47 6.21 -3.10
CA TRP A 123 3.27 5.30 -1.99
C TRP A 123 4.37 5.47 -0.96
N THR A 124 4.03 5.32 0.32
CA THR A 124 5.01 5.31 1.40
C THR A 124 4.96 3.96 2.11
N TRP A 125 6.12 3.34 2.21
CA TRP A 125 6.27 1.96 2.66
C TRP A 125 7.09 1.88 3.93
N LEU A 126 6.70 0.99 4.83
CA LEU A 126 7.62 0.38 5.79
C LEU A 126 8.13 -0.91 5.16
N VAL A 127 9.45 -1.07 5.10
CA VAL A 127 10.11 -2.23 4.48
C VAL A 127 11.09 -2.90 5.43
N LYS A 128 11.30 -4.20 5.24
CA LYS A 128 12.43 -4.95 5.82
C LYS A 128 13.58 -4.99 4.81
N LYS A 129 14.76 -4.60 5.26
CA LYS A 129 16.01 -4.64 4.51
C LYS A 129 16.61 -6.05 4.54
N ALA A 130 17.56 -6.30 3.63
CA ALA A 130 18.23 -7.61 3.54
C ALA A 130 18.99 -8.01 4.82
N ASP A 131 19.45 -7.04 5.62
CA ASP A 131 20.10 -7.27 6.92
C ASP A 131 19.10 -7.49 8.08
N GLY A 132 17.79 -7.52 7.78
CA GLY A 132 16.73 -7.71 8.75
C GLY A 132 16.27 -6.43 9.46
N THR A 133 16.93 -5.29 9.24
CA THR A 133 16.48 -3.99 9.76
C THR A 133 15.25 -3.48 9.02
N VAL A 134 14.63 -2.42 9.53
CA VAL A 134 13.48 -1.77 8.90
C VAL A 134 13.82 -0.36 8.44
N ASP A 135 13.13 0.12 7.40
CA ASP A 135 13.21 1.52 6.96
C ASP A 135 11.91 2.02 6.33
N ILE A 136 11.82 3.33 6.17
CA ILE A 136 10.73 4.00 5.44
C ILE A 136 11.22 4.38 4.05
N VAL A 137 10.49 3.99 3.01
CA VAL A 137 10.83 4.35 1.63
C VAL A 137 9.62 4.94 0.91
N ASN A 138 9.86 5.95 0.09
CA ASN A 138 8.85 6.50 -0.80
C ASN A 138 9.06 5.99 -2.22
N THR A 139 7.97 5.72 -2.92
CA THR A 139 7.99 5.43 -4.34
C THR A 139 7.09 6.41 -5.08
N GLY A 140 7.41 6.62 -6.37
CA GLY A 140 6.58 7.41 -7.28
C GLY A 140 5.27 6.69 -7.65
N PRO A 141 4.56 7.17 -8.68
CA PRO A 141 3.16 6.84 -8.95
C PRO A 141 2.81 5.34 -8.87
N ALA A 142 3.55 4.47 -9.54
CA ALA A 142 3.36 3.01 -9.51
C ALA A 142 4.58 2.26 -8.94
N GLY A 143 5.51 2.96 -8.29
CA GLY A 143 6.72 2.32 -7.78
C GLY A 143 6.40 1.38 -6.61
N THR A 144 7.15 0.29 -6.49
CA THR A 144 6.91 -0.74 -5.48
C THR A 144 8.22 -1.39 -5.02
N PRO A 145 8.36 -1.79 -3.75
CA PRO A 145 9.53 -2.51 -3.26
C PRO A 145 9.80 -3.84 -4.00
N LEU A 146 8.83 -4.42 -4.71
CA LEU A 146 9.00 -5.67 -5.47
C LEU A 146 10.13 -5.64 -6.51
N THR A 147 10.52 -4.47 -7.00
CA THR A 147 11.62 -4.28 -7.95
C THR A 147 12.97 -3.99 -7.27
N THR A 148 13.01 -4.12 -5.94
CA THR A 148 14.19 -3.87 -5.11
C THR A 148 14.54 -5.11 -4.27
N ALA A 149 15.57 -5.01 -3.44
CA ALA A 149 15.90 -6.04 -2.45
C ALA A 149 15.04 -5.95 -1.17
N ASP A 150 14.25 -4.88 -1.02
CA ASP A 150 13.45 -4.63 0.18
C ASP A 150 12.16 -5.47 0.16
N LYS A 151 11.75 -5.98 1.33
CA LYS A 151 10.46 -6.66 1.51
C LYS A 151 9.44 -5.67 2.08
N ALA A 152 8.32 -5.46 1.38
CA ALA A 152 7.23 -4.62 1.86
C ALA A 152 6.57 -5.20 3.12
N LEU A 153 6.33 -4.36 4.13
CA LEU A 153 5.66 -4.74 5.38
C LEU A 153 4.32 -4.03 5.54
N LEU A 154 4.31 -2.72 5.29
CA LEU A 154 3.14 -1.85 5.36
C LEU A 154 3.24 -0.80 4.26
N THR A 155 2.12 -0.34 3.72
CA THR A 155 2.07 0.80 2.81
C THR A 155 0.90 1.72 3.12
N VAL A 156 1.03 2.98 2.75
CA VAL A 156 -0.07 3.93 2.63
C VAL A 156 -0.05 4.52 1.22
N ASP A 157 -1.22 4.54 0.59
CA ASP A 157 -1.43 5.22 -0.68
C ASP A 157 -1.51 6.74 -0.45
N VAL A 158 -0.68 7.52 -1.14
CA VAL A 158 -0.71 8.99 -1.07
C VAL A 158 -1.12 9.64 -2.39
N TRP A 159 -1.64 8.87 -3.35
CA TRP A 159 -2.45 9.42 -4.43
C TRP A 159 -3.68 10.15 -3.85
N GLU A 160 -4.07 11.27 -4.46
CA GLU A 160 -5.18 12.06 -3.94
C GLU A 160 -6.49 11.27 -3.91
N HIS A 161 -6.73 10.38 -4.88
CA HIS A 161 -7.94 9.55 -4.90
C HIS A 161 -8.06 8.64 -3.67
N ALA A 162 -6.97 8.35 -2.95
CA ALA A 162 -7.01 7.56 -1.72
C ALA A 162 -7.69 8.30 -0.57
N TYR A 163 -7.76 9.63 -0.59
CA TYR A 163 -8.23 10.40 0.57
C TYR A 163 -9.08 11.62 0.21
N TYR A 164 -9.16 12.04 -1.05
CA TYR A 164 -9.77 13.33 -1.37
C TYR A 164 -11.27 13.39 -1.04
N ILE A 165 -11.98 12.27 -1.15
CA ILE A 165 -13.41 12.15 -0.81
C ILE A 165 -13.65 12.43 0.68
N ASP A 166 -12.78 11.94 1.56
CA ASP A 166 -12.97 12.05 3.01
C ASP A 166 -12.21 13.23 3.65
N TYR A 167 -11.06 13.61 3.07
CA TYR A 167 -10.10 14.54 3.68
C TYR A 167 -9.74 15.75 2.81
N ARG A 168 -10.16 15.78 1.54
CA ARG A 168 -9.75 16.81 0.56
C ARG A 168 -8.22 16.99 0.58
N ASN A 169 -7.72 18.21 0.74
CA ASN A 169 -6.28 18.50 0.78
C ASN A 169 -5.59 18.10 2.09
N LEU A 170 -6.30 17.54 3.08
CA LEU A 170 -5.75 17.17 4.39
C LEU A 170 -5.06 15.80 4.36
N ARG A 171 -4.08 15.60 3.46
CA ARG A 171 -3.22 14.40 3.43
C ARG A 171 -2.61 14.07 4.80
N PRO A 172 -2.09 15.04 5.59
CA PRO A 172 -1.59 14.74 6.94
C PRO A 172 -2.64 14.06 7.82
N LYS A 173 -3.87 14.55 7.79
CA LYS A 173 -4.97 13.99 8.58
C LYS A 173 -5.33 12.57 8.16
N PHE A 174 -5.31 12.29 6.86
CA PHE A 174 -5.52 10.95 6.33
C PHE A 174 -4.45 9.97 6.83
N VAL A 175 -3.16 10.30 6.67
CA VAL A 175 -2.06 9.40 7.08
C VAL A 175 -2.04 9.17 8.59
N GLU A 176 -2.30 10.21 9.39
CA GLU A 176 -2.46 10.08 10.84
C GLU A 176 -3.65 9.18 11.20
N THR A 177 -4.76 9.30 10.49
CA THR A 177 -5.96 8.49 10.70
C THR A 177 -5.70 7.03 10.33
N PHE A 178 -4.99 6.80 9.22
CA PHE A 178 -4.55 5.47 8.79
C PHE A 178 -3.76 4.78 9.91
N LEU A 179 -2.70 5.41 10.44
CA LEU A 179 -1.88 4.82 11.50
C LEU A 179 -2.61 4.67 12.84
N SER A 180 -3.58 5.53 13.13
CA SER A 180 -4.22 5.54 14.45
C SER A 180 -5.46 4.65 14.53
N ASN A 181 -6.14 4.40 13.40
CA ASN A 181 -7.45 3.72 13.40
C ASN A 181 -7.62 2.62 12.34
N LEU A 182 -6.79 2.60 11.28
CA LEU A 182 -6.99 1.66 10.16
C LEU A 182 -5.92 0.59 10.09
N VAL A 183 -4.67 0.92 10.44
CA VAL A 183 -3.50 0.06 10.22
C VAL A 183 -3.71 -1.34 10.80
N ASN A 184 -3.38 -2.34 9.99
CA ASN A 184 -3.39 -3.74 10.36
C ASN A 184 -1.97 -4.21 10.71
N TRP A 185 -1.57 -4.01 11.97
CA TRP A 185 -0.24 -4.43 12.41
C TRP A 185 -0.01 -5.94 12.30
N SER A 186 -1.05 -6.77 12.46
CA SER A 186 -0.93 -8.23 12.30
C SER A 186 -0.51 -8.63 10.88
N PHE A 187 -0.96 -7.90 9.85
CA PHE A 187 -0.50 -8.12 8.48
C PHE A 187 0.97 -7.72 8.31
N ALA A 188 1.37 -6.57 8.86
CA ALA A 188 2.76 -6.12 8.81
C ALA A 188 3.70 -7.07 9.59
N GLU A 189 3.26 -7.58 10.73
CA GLU A 189 3.98 -8.58 11.54
C GLU A 189 4.14 -9.91 10.78
N ALA A 190 3.09 -10.38 10.13
CA ALA A 190 3.15 -11.58 9.29
C ALA A 190 4.12 -11.40 8.10
N ASN A 191 4.15 -10.21 7.50
CA ASN A 191 5.11 -9.88 6.45
C ASN A 191 6.55 -9.76 6.99
N PHE A 192 6.71 -9.37 8.25
CA PHE A 192 8.04 -9.21 8.86
C PHE A 192 8.69 -10.55 9.22
N ALA A 193 7.88 -11.55 9.59
CA ALA A 193 8.31 -12.90 9.92
C ALA A 193 9.18 -13.54 8.82
#